data_AF-T1EGI4-F1
#
_entry.id   AF-T1EGI4-F1
#
_cell.length_a   1.000
_cell.length_b   1.000
_cell.length_c   1.000
_cell.angle_alpha   90.00
_cell.angle_beta   90.00
_cell.angle_gamma   90.00
#
_symmetry.space_group_name_H-M   'P 1'
#
loop_
_entity.id
_entity.type
_entity.pdbx_description
1 polymer ?
#
loop_
_entity_poly.entity_id
_entity_poly.type
_entity_poly.pdbx_seq_one_letter_code
_entity_poly.pdbx_strand_id
1 'polypeptide(L)'
;MPCQVSWSEAESLLSSAVKSGATTHTMFHSVTALNNLGKPVPKDVLNLLTEALKTEDSPFAYANVFYTASLLTGDLKKVHDLIEDIVAQADEINEEYLQFESGLRPTASVIYSSHLLSVVANLKPAIADDKIIKFANYLLARKHTTSIIDASLVICAVHSIATSKFYTPIAVALTSSVSVSDKSPVISVKVVDLLGGAVEKLTVVAETARHITDNAVILSKKTLTPSKTDVTQHELDLYQLKPAIGFYRIVLSATSAREDVKLLGNQDAEVKVKVITRMAIKNVEVLIQDREQGTVLKSHKLVQPNKVTLEADYHQKFVVKFSIVDSATDKFLHAHQTFVRLLNQKTNHEVIYVAEEDGQETYKFDLNIGLKGKDFNGLSGRYLVDLIVGDAIIENPLSWTLADVKLTFSDDATPPASDPYLYSAKPEIKHMFREPEKRPPSTVSAFFTGLVLLPVLILLVLWIMIGVNVSNFPLSLFALMFHIGIGAIFVLYGLYFLRLNMFETLKYLSIIGLPTFICGHRTLSSIAARRK
;
A
#
# COMPACT_ATOMS: atom_id res chain seq x y z
N MET A 1 -13.32 43.49 -34.45
CA MET A 1 -12.58 43.26 -35.70
C MET A 1 -12.26 41.78 -35.79
N PRO A 2 -12.75 41.02 -36.78
CA PRO A 2 -12.31 39.65 -36.97
C PRO A 2 -10.85 39.67 -37.45
N CYS A 3 -9.98 38.90 -36.82
CA CYS A 3 -8.62 38.66 -37.34
C CYS A 3 -8.74 37.93 -38.66
N GLN A 4 -8.69 38.64 -39.79
CA GLN A 4 -8.45 38.04 -41.09
C GLN A 4 -6.95 37.77 -41.20
N VAL A 5 -6.54 36.56 -40.81
CA VAL A 5 -5.22 36.05 -41.15
C VAL A 5 -5.18 35.89 -42.68
N SER A 6 -4.17 36.46 -43.33
CA SER A 6 -3.96 36.33 -44.78
C SER A 6 -3.40 34.94 -45.09
N TRP A 7 -4.24 34.04 -45.60
CA TRP A 7 -3.91 32.62 -45.84
C TRP A 7 -3.40 32.31 -47.26
N SER A 8 -2.95 33.30 -48.03
CA SER A 8 -2.58 33.10 -49.45
C SER A 8 -1.48 32.05 -49.67
N GLU A 9 -0.53 31.93 -48.73
CA GLU A 9 0.56 30.96 -48.81
C GLU A 9 0.23 29.61 -48.16
N ALA A 10 -0.79 29.57 -47.30
CA ALA A 10 -1.12 28.38 -46.52
C ALA A 10 -1.68 27.24 -47.39
N GLU A 11 -2.46 27.56 -48.43
CA GLU A 11 -2.97 26.56 -49.37
C GLU A 11 -1.82 25.85 -50.10
N SER A 12 -0.85 26.62 -50.61
CA SER A 12 0.34 26.09 -51.29
C SER A 12 1.18 25.24 -50.34
N LEU A 13 1.43 25.74 -49.12
CA LEU A 13 2.21 25.04 -48.11
C LEU A 13 1.56 23.69 -47.72
N LEU A 14 0.27 23.71 -47.36
CA LEU A 14 -0.44 22.51 -46.92
C LEU A 14 -0.60 21.50 -48.06
N SER A 15 -0.85 21.96 -49.29
CA SER A 15 -0.89 21.07 -50.46
C SER A 15 0.47 20.45 -50.74
N SER A 16 1.57 21.21 -50.60
CA SER A 16 2.93 20.70 -50.80
C SER A 16 3.38 19.69 -49.72
N ALA A 17 2.73 19.70 -48.56
CA ALA A 17 2.96 18.74 -47.48
C ALA A 17 2.29 17.38 -47.73
N VAL A 18 1.30 17.33 -48.62
CA VAL A 18 0.65 16.09 -49.09
C VAL A 18 1.41 15.57 -50.31
N LYS A 19 2.35 14.67 -50.09
CA LYS A 19 3.21 14.11 -51.14
C LYS A 19 3.69 12.70 -50.79
N SER A 20 4.22 11.96 -51.77
CA SER A 20 4.86 10.66 -51.52
C SER A 20 6.02 10.80 -50.52
N GLY A 21 6.12 9.84 -49.59
CA GLY A 21 7.05 9.85 -48.46
C GLY A 21 6.65 10.73 -47.27
N ALA A 22 5.52 11.45 -47.32
CA ALA A 22 4.98 12.14 -46.15
C ALA A 22 4.38 11.15 -45.14
N THR A 23 4.45 11.47 -43.85
CA THR A 23 3.86 10.65 -42.78
C THR A 23 2.33 10.77 -42.77
N THR A 24 1.63 9.74 -42.29
CA THR A 24 0.17 9.77 -42.13
C THR A 24 -0.28 10.94 -41.25
N HIS A 25 0.49 11.26 -40.21
CA HIS A 25 0.28 12.40 -39.33
C HIS A 25 0.37 13.75 -40.07
N THR A 26 1.38 13.92 -40.93
CA THR A 26 1.57 15.15 -41.72
C THR A 26 0.41 15.34 -42.69
N MET A 27 0.01 14.28 -43.38
CA MET A 27 -1.13 14.31 -44.30
C MET A 27 -2.44 14.59 -43.56
N PHE A 28 -2.68 13.95 -42.42
CA PHE A 28 -3.84 14.18 -41.57
C PHE A 28 -4.00 15.66 -41.19
N HIS A 29 -2.94 16.28 -40.65
CA HIS A 29 -3.00 17.68 -40.27
C HIS A 29 -3.15 18.60 -41.47
N SER A 30 -2.48 18.30 -42.58
CA SER A 30 -2.50 19.14 -43.78
C SER A 30 -3.88 19.12 -44.45
N VAL A 31 -4.47 17.94 -44.63
CA VAL A 31 -5.80 17.77 -45.23
C VAL A 31 -6.89 18.31 -44.31
N THR A 32 -6.80 18.06 -43.00
CA THR A 32 -7.76 18.61 -42.03
C THR A 32 -7.73 20.14 -42.04
N ALA A 33 -6.54 20.75 -42.11
CA ALA A 33 -6.41 22.20 -42.22
C ALA A 33 -6.99 22.74 -43.54
N LEU A 34 -6.69 22.11 -44.68
CA LEU A 34 -7.27 22.49 -45.98
C LEU A 34 -8.81 22.43 -45.96
N ASN A 35 -9.37 21.35 -45.42
CA ASN A 35 -10.81 21.16 -45.30
C ASN A 35 -11.45 22.25 -44.40
N ASN A 36 -10.86 22.53 -43.24
CA ASN A 36 -11.34 23.56 -42.33
C ASN A 36 -11.24 24.98 -42.92
N LEU A 37 -10.28 25.23 -43.80
CA LEU A 37 -10.12 26.50 -44.53
C LEU A 37 -11.02 26.58 -45.79
N GLY A 38 -11.80 25.53 -46.10
CA GLY A 38 -12.62 25.46 -47.31
C GLY A 38 -11.79 25.45 -48.61
N LYS A 39 -10.56 24.95 -48.55
CA LYS A 39 -9.62 24.89 -49.68
C LYS A 39 -9.65 23.52 -50.36
N PRO A 40 -9.34 23.45 -51.68
CA PRO A 40 -9.33 22.18 -52.39
C PRO A 40 -8.27 21.25 -51.82
N VAL A 41 -8.65 19.99 -51.62
CA VAL A 41 -7.77 18.92 -51.17
C VAL A 41 -7.18 18.19 -52.39
N PRO A 42 -5.87 17.83 -52.40
CA PRO A 42 -5.28 17.07 -53.50
C PRO A 42 -6.02 15.75 -53.78
N LYS A 43 -6.19 15.39 -55.05
CA LYS A 43 -7.03 14.24 -55.45
C LYS A 43 -6.38 12.88 -55.19
N ASP A 44 -5.07 12.84 -55.07
CA ASP A 44 -4.24 11.65 -54.89
C ASP A 44 -4.03 11.26 -53.42
N VAL A 45 -4.60 12.02 -52.47
CA VAL A 45 -4.47 11.79 -51.02
C VAL A 45 -4.75 10.33 -50.64
N LEU A 46 -5.82 9.72 -51.16
CA LEU A 46 -6.19 8.35 -50.80
C LEU A 46 -5.09 7.34 -51.14
N ASN A 47 -4.45 7.50 -52.31
CA ASN A 47 -3.36 6.64 -52.73
C ASN A 47 -2.12 6.87 -51.86
N LEU A 48 -1.78 8.13 -51.58
CA LEU A 48 -0.65 8.52 -50.72
C LEU A 48 -0.82 8.00 -49.29
N LEU A 49 -2.03 8.05 -48.73
CA LEU A 49 -2.35 7.48 -47.43
C LEU A 49 -2.12 5.96 -47.40
N THR A 50 -2.63 5.23 -48.41
CA THR A 50 -2.40 3.78 -48.50
C THR A 50 -0.95 3.40 -48.78
N GLU A 51 -0.18 4.28 -49.42
CA GLU A 51 1.26 4.10 -49.62
C GLU A 51 2.01 4.28 -48.29
N ALA A 52 1.67 5.30 -47.51
CA ALA A 52 2.31 5.57 -46.21
C ALA A 52 2.09 4.43 -45.19
N LEU A 53 0.93 3.76 -45.21
CA LEU A 53 0.67 2.59 -44.36
C LEU A 53 1.61 1.41 -44.62
N LYS A 54 2.24 1.32 -45.80
CA LYS A 54 3.25 0.26 -46.08
C LYS A 54 4.51 0.43 -45.22
N THR A 55 4.75 1.63 -44.71
CA THR A 55 5.89 1.97 -43.86
C THR A 55 5.49 2.31 -42.42
N GLU A 56 4.26 2.79 -42.21
CA GLU A 56 3.71 3.17 -40.90
C GLU A 56 2.58 2.22 -40.49
N ASP A 57 2.94 1.06 -39.92
CA ASP A 57 1.97 0.09 -39.41
C ASP A 57 1.77 0.31 -37.91
N SER A 58 0.90 1.26 -37.55
CA SER A 58 0.55 1.54 -36.17
C SER A 58 -0.90 2.03 -36.03
N PRO A 59 -1.57 1.81 -34.89
CA PRO A 59 -2.94 2.25 -34.68
C PRO A 59 -3.17 3.75 -34.95
N PHE A 60 -2.19 4.60 -34.61
CA PHE A 60 -2.28 6.03 -34.92
C PHE A 60 -2.21 6.32 -36.41
N ALA A 61 -1.39 5.57 -37.16
CA ALA A 61 -1.32 5.72 -38.61
C ALA A 61 -2.64 5.37 -39.27
N TYR A 62 -3.28 4.24 -38.88
CA TYR A 62 -4.62 3.90 -39.34
C TYR A 62 -5.66 4.94 -38.93
N ALA A 63 -5.64 5.42 -37.69
CA ALA A 63 -6.59 6.43 -37.24
C ALA A 63 -6.47 7.74 -38.05
N ASN A 64 -5.23 8.18 -38.34
CA ASN A 64 -4.97 9.32 -39.21
C ASN A 64 -5.52 9.08 -40.62
N VAL A 65 -5.31 7.89 -41.18
CA VAL A 65 -5.79 7.52 -42.52
C VAL A 65 -7.32 7.51 -42.57
N PHE A 66 -8.00 6.87 -41.62
CA PHE A 66 -9.45 6.79 -41.60
C PHE A 66 -10.10 8.16 -41.42
N TYR A 67 -9.56 8.97 -40.51
CA TYR A 67 -10.05 10.32 -40.31
C TYR A 67 -9.85 11.17 -41.56
N THR A 68 -8.66 11.11 -42.16
CA THR A 68 -8.37 11.87 -43.38
C THR A 68 -9.29 11.45 -44.51
N ALA A 69 -9.48 10.14 -44.71
CA ALA A 69 -10.37 9.59 -45.73
C ALA A 69 -11.83 10.02 -45.53
N SER A 70 -12.28 10.20 -44.28
CA SER A 70 -13.62 10.72 -43.98
C SER A 70 -13.85 12.17 -44.45
N LEU A 71 -12.79 12.92 -44.74
CA LEU A 71 -12.88 14.29 -45.28
C LEU A 71 -12.89 14.31 -46.81
N LEU A 72 -12.73 13.15 -47.47
CA LEU A 72 -12.63 13.04 -48.92
C LEU A 72 -13.96 12.64 -49.55
N THR A 73 -14.08 12.95 -50.84
CA THR A 73 -15.19 12.49 -51.69
C THR A 73 -14.70 11.43 -52.66
N GLY A 74 -15.50 10.38 -52.89
CA GLY A 74 -15.20 9.35 -53.89
C GLY A 74 -15.41 7.94 -53.36
N ASP A 75 -14.77 6.95 -54.00
CA ASP A 75 -14.78 5.57 -53.53
C ASP A 75 -13.80 5.39 -52.37
N LEU A 76 -14.34 5.21 -51.17
CA LEU A 76 -13.59 5.03 -49.94
C LEU A 76 -13.48 3.56 -49.52
N LYS A 77 -14.03 2.63 -50.31
CA LYS A 77 -14.15 1.21 -49.93
C LYS A 77 -12.79 0.58 -49.60
N LYS A 78 -11.78 0.84 -50.44
CA LYS A 78 -10.42 0.31 -50.23
C LYS A 78 -9.84 0.68 -48.86
N VAL A 79 -10.10 1.89 -48.37
CA VAL A 79 -9.61 2.34 -47.05
C VAL A 79 -10.53 1.86 -45.94
N HIS A 80 -11.84 1.78 -46.19
CA HIS A 80 -12.80 1.21 -45.25
C HIS A 80 -12.50 -0.26 -44.93
N ASP A 81 -12.11 -1.06 -45.93
CA ASP A 81 -11.82 -2.48 -45.73
C ASP A 81 -10.59 -2.69 -44.81
N LEU A 82 -9.68 -1.72 -44.71
CA LEU A 82 -8.53 -1.75 -43.77
C LEU A 82 -8.95 -1.63 -42.28
N ILE A 83 -10.21 -1.25 -41.99
CA ILE A 83 -10.72 -1.23 -40.61
C ILE A 83 -10.66 -2.64 -40.02
N GLU A 84 -11.00 -3.67 -40.81
CA GLU A 84 -10.97 -5.06 -40.36
C GLU A 84 -9.53 -5.49 -40.00
N ASP A 85 -8.56 -5.11 -40.82
CA ASP A 85 -7.14 -5.41 -40.63
C ASP A 85 -6.62 -4.86 -39.31
N ILE A 86 -6.85 -3.56 -39.03
CA ILE A 86 -6.37 -2.96 -37.78
C ILE A 86 -7.15 -3.50 -36.57
N VAL A 87 -8.45 -3.75 -36.68
CA VAL A 87 -9.24 -4.34 -35.59
C VAL A 87 -8.77 -5.76 -35.25
N ALA A 88 -8.18 -6.50 -36.19
CA ALA A 88 -7.57 -7.80 -35.92
C ALA A 88 -6.29 -7.71 -35.06
N GLN A 89 -5.65 -6.54 -34.99
CA GLN A 89 -4.44 -6.30 -34.18
C GLN A 89 -4.75 -5.89 -32.73
N ALA A 90 -6.03 -5.74 -32.35
CA ALA A 90 -6.40 -5.36 -30.99
C ALA A 90 -6.21 -6.51 -30.00
N ASP A 91 -5.66 -6.20 -28.83
CA ASP A 91 -5.49 -7.10 -27.70
C ASP A 91 -6.82 -7.31 -26.96
N GLU A 92 -7.12 -8.57 -26.70
CA GLU A 92 -8.26 -8.97 -25.88
C GLU A 92 -7.88 -9.13 -24.41
N ILE A 93 -8.68 -8.56 -23.50
CA ILE A 93 -8.47 -8.63 -22.05
C ILE A 93 -9.72 -9.20 -21.39
N ASN A 94 -9.55 -10.33 -20.69
CA ASN A 94 -10.58 -11.02 -19.89
C ASN A 94 -11.90 -11.28 -20.64
N GLU A 95 -11.85 -11.47 -21.96
CA GLU A 95 -13.03 -11.63 -22.84
C GLU A 95 -14.01 -10.43 -22.86
N GLU A 96 -13.77 -9.41 -22.04
CA GLU A 96 -14.65 -8.25 -21.83
C GLU A 96 -14.22 -7.01 -22.62
N TYR A 97 -12.92 -6.87 -22.91
CA TYR A 97 -12.34 -5.65 -23.47
C TYR A 97 -11.48 -5.93 -24.70
N LEU A 98 -11.48 -4.97 -25.62
CA LEU A 98 -10.50 -4.86 -26.70
C LEU A 98 -9.79 -3.52 -26.61
N GLN A 99 -8.48 -3.52 -26.81
CA GLN A 99 -7.65 -2.32 -26.86
C GLN A 99 -6.48 -2.49 -27.83
N PHE A 100 -5.85 -1.39 -28.20
CA PHE A 100 -4.56 -1.43 -28.88
C PHE A 100 -3.40 -1.25 -27.90
N GLU A 101 -2.21 -1.69 -28.31
CA GLU A 101 -0.96 -1.33 -27.65
C GLU A 101 -0.88 0.19 -27.44
N SER A 102 -0.31 0.62 -26.31
CA SER A 102 -0.33 2.02 -25.83
C SER A 102 -1.69 2.54 -25.30
N GLY A 103 -2.73 1.70 -25.24
CA GLY A 103 -3.92 1.90 -24.41
C GLY A 103 -4.97 2.85 -25.00
N LEU A 104 -5.44 3.82 -24.19
CA LEU A 104 -6.67 4.56 -24.47
C LEU A 104 -6.62 5.38 -25.77
N ARG A 105 -5.55 6.16 -25.99
CA ARG A 105 -5.47 7.11 -27.10
C ARG A 105 -5.54 6.44 -28.48
N PRO A 106 -4.70 5.43 -28.80
CA PRO A 106 -4.81 4.75 -30.08
C PRO A 106 -6.17 4.05 -30.22
N THR A 107 -6.67 3.42 -29.16
CA THR A 107 -7.98 2.74 -29.17
C THR A 107 -9.13 3.68 -29.49
N ALA A 108 -9.25 4.78 -28.75
CA ALA A 108 -10.30 5.75 -29.00
C ALA A 108 -10.18 6.40 -30.39
N SER A 109 -8.95 6.73 -30.83
CA SER A 109 -8.71 7.33 -32.15
C SER A 109 -9.09 6.40 -33.31
N VAL A 110 -8.70 5.13 -33.27
CA VAL A 110 -9.06 4.14 -34.31
C VAL A 110 -10.57 3.96 -34.35
N ILE A 111 -11.21 3.77 -33.20
CA ILE A 111 -12.66 3.53 -33.15
C ILE A 111 -13.44 4.75 -33.64
N TYR A 112 -13.09 5.94 -33.16
CA TYR A 112 -13.73 7.19 -33.58
C TYR A 112 -13.59 7.41 -35.10
N SER A 113 -12.38 7.32 -35.62
CA SER A 113 -12.10 7.55 -37.04
C SER A 113 -12.70 6.48 -37.96
N SER A 114 -12.74 5.22 -37.53
CA SER A 114 -13.40 4.12 -38.26
C SER A 114 -14.90 4.39 -38.42
N HIS A 115 -15.58 4.82 -37.36
CA HIS A 115 -17.00 5.17 -37.42
C HIS A 115 -17.24 6.40 -38.30
N LEU A 116 -16.38 7.42 -38.20
CA LEU A 116 -16.46 8.62 -39.03
C LEU A 116 -16.33 8.29 -40.53
N LEU A 117 -15.34 7.47 -40.89
CA LEU A 117 -15.15 6.97 -42.27
C LEU A 117 -16.37 6.18 -42.74
N SER A 118 -16.90 5.30 -41.91
CA SER A 118 -18.06 4.45 -42.22
C SER A 118 -19.33 5.24 -42.52
N VAL A 119 -19.54 6.35 -41.79
CA VAL A 119 -20.66 7.26 -42.05
C VAL A 119 -20.57 7.87 -43.45
N VAL A 120 -19.38 8.36 -43.83
CA VAL A 120 -19.15 9.04 -45.12
C VAL A 120 -19.13 8.04 -46.28
N ALA A 121 -18.54 6.86 -46.09
CA ALA A 121 -18.55 5.78 -47.06
C ALA A 121 -19.94 5.13 -47.22
N ASN A 122 -20.88 5.42 -46.31
CA ASN A 122 -22.18 4.75 -46.22
C ASN A 122 -22.07 3.22 -46.14
N LEU A 123 -21.05 2.73 -45.44
CA LEU A 123 -20.78 1.31 -45.19
C LEU A 123 -20.81 1.07 -43.68
N LYS A 124 -21.31 -0.08 -43.24
CA LYS A 124 -21.22 -0.47 -41.83
C LYS A 124 -19.72 -0.58 -41.47
N PRO A 125 -19.27 -0.03 -40.34
CA PRO A 125 -17.90 -0.24 -39.87
C PRO A 125 -17.53 -1.72 -39.96
N ALA A 126 -16.37 -2.02 -40.56
CA ALA A 126 -15.84 -3.38 -40.70
C ALA A 126 -15.30 -3.89 -39.34
N ILE A 127 -16.16 -3.86 -38.32
CA ILE A 127 -15.91 -4.29 -36.95
C ILE A 127 -17.04 -5.27 -36.62
N ALA A 128 -16.67 -6.47 -36.16
CA ALA A 128 -17.65 -7.46 -35.73
C ALA A 128 -18.45 -6.96 -34.52
N ASP A 129 -19.69 -7.41 -34.40
CA ASP A 129 -20.65 -6.90 -33.41
C ASP A 129 -20.17 -7.13 -31.96
N ASP A 130 -19.55 -8.29 -31.68
CA ASP A 130 -18.93 -8.62 -30.40
C ASP A 130 -17.73 -7.72 -30.09
N LYS A 131 -16.91 -7.41 -31.11
CA LYS A 131 -15.76 -6.52 -30.96
C LYS A 131 -16.20 -5.08 -30.66
N ILE A 132 -17.30 -4.61 -31.26
CA ILE A 132 -17.89 -3.29 -30.93
C ILE A 132 -18.25 -3.23 -29.43
N ILE A 133 -18.86 -4.29 -28.89
CA ILE A 133 -19.21 -4.38 -27.46
C ILE A 133 -17.93 -4.34 -26.60
N LYS A 134 -16.90 -5.11 -26.93
CA LYS A 134 -15.63 -5.14 -26.18
C LYS A 134 -14.90 -3.77 -26.20
N PHE A 135 -14.90 -3.07 -27.33
CA PHE A 135 -14.36 -1.71 -27.40
C PHE A 135 -15.22 -0.70 -26.61
N ALA A 136 -16.54 -0.81 -26.68
CA ALA A 136 -17.45 0.01 -25.89
C ALA A 136 -17.21 -0.15 -24.38
N ASN A 137 -17.12 -1.40 -23.91
CA ASN A 137 -16.78 -1.71 -22.52
C ASN A 137 -15.44 -1.08 -22.11
N TYR A 138 -14.42 -1.18 -22.98
CA TYR A 138 -13.09 -0.64 -22.72
C TYR A 138 -13.10 0.89 -22.53
N LEU A 139 -13.84 1.58 -23.39
CA LEU A 139 -13.99 3.04 -23.36
C LEU A 139 -14.81 3.49 -22.14
N LEU A 140 -15.93 2.81 -21.84
CA LEU A 140 -16.78 3.13 -20.70
C LEU A 140 -16.09 2.87 -19.35
N ALA A 141 -15.25 1.84 -19.25
CA ALA A 141 -14.41 1.59 -18.08
C ALA A 141 -13.42 2.75 -17.82
N ARG A 142 -13.14 3.58 -18.83
CA ARG A 142 -12.25 4.74 -18.79
C ARG A 142 -12.98 6.08 -18.86
N LYS A 143 -14.29 6.12 -18.58
CA LYS A 143 -15.07 7.37 -18.54
C LYS A 143 -14.55 8.41 -17.55
N HIS A 144 -13.78 7.99 -16.55
CA HIS A 144 -13.13 8.86 -15.58
C HIS A 144 -11.66 9.10 -16.00
N THR A 145 -11.43 10.12 -16.80
CA THR A 145 -10.10 10.51 -17.28
C THR A 145 -9.54 11.71 -16.53
N THR A 146 -8.21 11.78 -16.37
CA THR A 146 -7.53 12.92 -15.72
C THR A 146 -7.07 14.01 -16.70
N SER A 147 -7.02 13.70 -18.00
CA SER A 147 -6.60 14.62 -19.07
C SER A 147 -7.77 15.04 -19.95
N ILE A 148 -7.81 16.31 -20.35
CA ILE A 148 -8.82 16.84 -21.30
C ILE A 148 -8.76 16.13 -22.65
N ILE A 149 -7.55 15.78 -23.12
CA ILE A 149 -7.37 15.06 -24.39
C ILE A 149 -7.96 13.66 -24.30
N ASP A 150 -7.75 12.98 -23.17
CA ASP A 150 -8.27 11.63 -22.98
C ASP A 150 -9.80 11.66 -22.82
N ALA A 151 -10.32 12.68 -22.11
CA ALA A 151 -11.76 12.92 -21.99
C ALA A 151 -12.41 13.13 -23.36
N SER A 152 -11.83 13.99 -24.21
CA SER A 152 -12.38 14.27 -25.53
C SER A 152 -12.36 13.04 -26.43
N LEU A 153 -11.27 12.26 -26.41
CA LEU A 153 -11.17 11.02 -27.18
C LEU A 153 -12.21 9.97 -26.74
N VAL A 154 -12.40 9.76 -25.43
CA VAL A 154 -13.44 8.85 -24.92
C VAL A 154 -14.82 9.32 -25.37
N ILE A 155 -15.14 10.61 -25.21
CA ILE A 155 -16.43 11.16 -25.61
C ILE A 155 -16.66 10.98 -27.11
N CYS A 156 -15.69 11.35 -27.95
CA CYS A 156 -15.80 11.23 -29.41
C CYS A 156 -16.00 9.76 -29.83
N ALA A 157 -15.21 8.83 -29.28
CA ALA A 157 -15.32 7.42 -29.60
C ALA A 157 -16.66 6.84 -29.15
N VAL A 158 -17.05 7.05 -27.88
CA VAL A 158 -18.33 6.56 -27.35
C VAL A 158 -19.52 7.17 -28.10
N HIS A 159 -19.47 8.47 -28.40
CA HIS A 159 -20.51 9.14 -29.17
C HIS A 159 -20.63 8.55 -30.59
N SER A 160 -19.51 8.30 -31.28
CA SER A 160 -19.53 7.71 -32.62
C SER A 160 -20.12 6.30 -32.67
N ILE A 161 -19.89 5.50 -31.61
CA ILE A 161 -20.52 4.19 -31.44
C ILE A 161 -22.03 4.35 -31.17
N ALA A 162 -22.39 5.22 -30.22
CA ALA A 162 -23.75 5.39 -29.73
C ALA A 162 -24.71 5.97 -30.78
N THR A 163 -24.19 6.81 -31.67
CA THR A 163 -24.97 7.50 -32.72
C THR A 163 -24.89 6.83 -34.08
N SER A 164 -24.33 5.63 -34.14
CA SER A 164 -24.26 4.83 -35.35
C SER A 164 -25.66 4.55 -35.91
N LYS A 165 -25.85 4.73 -37.22
CA LYS A 165 -27.09 4.34 -37.91
C LYS A 165 -27.18 2.84 -38.21
N PHE A 166 -26.11 2.09 -37.98
CA PHE A 166 -26.02 0.66 -38.33
C PHE A 166 -26.38 -0.27 -37.18
N TYR A 167 -26.32 0.23 -35.95
CA TYR A 167 -26.58 -0.52 -34.72
C TYR A 167 -26.77 0.43 -33.54
N THR A 168 -27.39 -0.07 -32.49
CA THR A 168 -27.64 0.66 -31.24
C THR A 168 -27.17 -0.21 -30.07
N PRO A 169 -25.96 0.00 -29.55
CA PRO A 169 -25.50 -0.80 -28.43
C PRO A 169 -26.15 -0.29 -27.14
N ILE A 170 -26.47 -1.23 -26.26
CA ILE A 170 -27.16 -0.95 -25.01
C ILE A 170 -26.30 -1.38 -23.83
N ALA A 171 -26.50 -0.71 -22.71
CA ALA A 171 -25.93 -1.07 -21.42
C ALA A 171 -27.05 -1.51 -20.48
N VAL A 172 -26.84 -2.66 -19.84
CA VAL A 172 -27.74 -3.23 -18.84
C VAL A 172 -27.04 -3.14 -17.48
N ALA A 173 -27.67 -2.50 -16.51
CA ALA A 173 -27.09 -2.31 -15.18
C ALA A 173 -28.15 -2.47 -14.08
N LEU A 174 -27.81 -3.18 -13.01
CA LEU A 174 -28.64 -3.25 -11.81
C LEU A 174 -28.64 -1.87 -11.10
N THR A 175 -29.82 -1.30 -10.86
CA THR A 175 -29.99 0.00 -10.20
C THR A 175 -30.62 -0.10 -8.82
N SER A 176 -31.32 -1.21 -8.51
CA SER A 176 -31.78 -1.49 -7.16
C SER A 176 -30.64 -1.97 -6.25
N SER A 177 -30.96 -2.18 -4.96
CA SER A 177 -30.12 -2.97 -4.08
C SER A 177 -29.84 -4.36 -4.69
N VAL A 178 -28.62 -4.86 -4.48
CA VAL A 178 -28.25 -6.26 -4.74
C VAL A 178 -28.93 -7.24 -3.78
N SER A 179 -29.44 -6.76 -2.65
CA SER A 179 -30.14 -7.58 -1.66
C SER A 179 -31.64 -7.59 -1.90
N VAL A 180 -32.22 -8.80 -1.92
CA VAL A 180 -33.66 -9.06 -2.05
C VAL A 180 -34.19 -9.66 -0.76
N SER A 181 -35.30 -9.13 -0.26
CA SER A 181 -35.99 -9.62 0.95
C SER A 181 -37.50 -9.34 0.87
N ASP A 182 -38.25 -9.74 1.90
CA ASP A 182 -39.66 -9.42 2.07
C ASP A 182 -39.94 -7.90 2.07
N LYS A 183 -39.02 -7.10 2.62
CA LYS A 183 -39.10 -5.63 2.65
C LYS A 183 -38.67 -4.97 1.35
N SER A 184 -37.79 -5.62 0.59
CA SER A 184 -37.25 -5.14 -0.69
C SER A 184 -37.34 -6.26 -1.74
N PRO A 185 -38.54 -6.60 -2.21
CA PRO A 185 -38.77 -7.80 -3.02
C PRO A 185 -38.42 -7.65 -4.51
N VAL A 186 -38.35 -6.39 -4.97
CA VAL A 186 -38.18 -6.04 -6.38
C VAL A 186 -36.73 -5.69 -6.68
N ILE A 187 -36.19 -6.30 -7.74
CA ILE A 187 -34.96 -5.84 -8.38
C ILE A 187 -35.31 -4.91 -9.55
N SER A 188 -34.53 -3.85 -9.71
CA SER A 188 -34.66 -2.89 -10.82
C SER A 188 -33.38 -2.90 -11.63
N VAL A 189 -33.54 -3.08 -12.94
CA VAL A 189 -32.45 -3.06 -13.92
C VAL A 189 -32.72 -1.93 -14.89
N LYS A 190 -31.71 -1.10 -15.12
CA LYS A 190 -31.72 -0.03 -16.09
C LYS A 190 -31.13 -0.50 -17.41
N VAL A 191 -31.87 -0.25 -18.49
CA VAL A 191 -31.41 -0.52 -19.85
C VAL A 191 -31.44 0.77 -20.65
N VAL A 192 -30.25 1.18 -21.11
CA VAL A 192 -30.02 2.48 -21.77
C VAL A 192 -29.09 2.31 -22.97
N ASP A 193 -29.05 3.30 -23.86
CA ASP A 193 -27.95 3.41 -24.82
C ASP A 193 -26.61 3.75 -24.11
N LEU A 194 -25.49 3.72 -24.85
CA LEU A 194 -24.17 4.05 -24.30
C LEU A 194 -24.05 5.45 -23.68
N LEU A 195 -24.90 6.40 -24.08
CA LEU A 195 -24.91 7.78 -23.57
C LEU A 195 -25.92 7.97 -22.42
N GLY A 196 -26.59 6.90 -21.99
CA GLY A 196 -27.58 6.92 -20.91
C GLY A 196 -28.99 7.32 -21.35
N GLY A 197 -29.23 7.42 -22.67
CA GLY A 197 -30.53 7.68 -23.26
C GLY A 197 -31.48 6.48 -23.22
N ALA A 198 -32.77 6.75 -23.32
CA ALA A 198 -33.81 5.72 -23.36
C ALA A 198 -33.89 5.09 -24.75
N VAL A 199 -34.02 3.76 -24.80
CA VAL A 199 -34.25 3.00 -26.04
C VAL A 199 -35.75 2.79 -26.23
N GLU A 200 -36.30 3.26 -27.35
CA GLU A 200 -37.74 3.20 -27.59
C GLU A 200 -38.27 1.77 -27.76
N LYS A 201 -39.46 1.51 -27.21
CA LYS A 201 -40.22 0.25 -27.35
C LYS A 201 -39.40 -1.00 -27.03
N LEU A 202 -38.64 -0.94 -25.95
CA LEU A 202 -37.81 -2.03 -25.47
C LEU A 202 -38.61 -3.02 -24.61
N THR A 203 -38.44 -4.31 -24.86
CA THR A 203 -38.91 -5.40 -24.00
C THR A 203 -37.70 -6.07 -23.37
N VAL A 204 -37.66 -6.14 -22.04
CA VAL A 204 -36.58 -6.79 -21.29
C VAL A 204 -37.09 -8.08 -20.68
N VAL A 205 -36.34 -9.17 -20.86
CA VAL A 205 -36.71 -10.51 -20.42
C VAL A 205 -35.59 -11.08 -19.54
N ALA A 206 -35.95 -11.60 -18.37
CA ALA A 206 -35.09 -12.50 -17.62
C ALA A 206 -35.20 -13.90 -18.25
N GLU A 207 -34.19 -14.26 -19.05
CA GLU A 207 -34.11 -15.55 -19.73
C GLU A 207 -33.99 -16.68 -18.71
N THR A 208 -33.12 -16.50 -17.72
CA THR A 208 -32.97 -17.41 -16.59
C THR A 208 -32.63 -16.64 -15.31
N ALA A 209 -33.10 -17.14 -14.17
CA ALA A 209 -32.50 -16.85 -12.87
C ALA A 209 -32.09 -18.16 -12.21
N ARG A 210 -30.81 -18.28 -11.88
CA ARG A 210 -30.21 -19.49 -11.30
C ARG A 210 -29.65 -19.21 -9.93
N HIS A 211 -29.94 -20.08 -8.98
CA HIS A 211 -29.25 -20.12 -7.71
C HIS A 211 -27.81 -20.61 -7.94
N ILE A 212 -26.82 -19.88 -7.44
CA ILE A 212 -25.40 -20.11 -7.79
C ILE A 212 -24.86 -21.39 -7.16
N THR A 213 -25.33 -21.77 -5.97
CA THR A 213 -24.78 -22.89 -5.21
C THR A 213 -25.16 -24.25 -5.80
N ASP A 214 -26.40 -24.42 -6.26
CA ASP A 214 -26.93 -25.70 -6.77
C ASP A 214 -27.35 -25.65 -8.25
N ASN A 215 -27.15 -24.51 -8.92
CA ASN A 215 -27.59 -24.23 -10.28
C ASN A 215 -29.10 -24.38 -10.52
N ALA A 216 -29.93 -24.36 -9.47
CA ALA A 216 -31.38 -24.47 -9.60
C ALA A 216 -31.96 -23.27 -10.33
N VAL A 217 -32.73 -23.52 -11.39
CA VAL A 217 -33.45 -22.48 -12.14
C VAL A 217 -34.74 -22.15 -11.39
N ILE A 218 -34.84 -20.92 -10.87
CA ILE A 218 -36.05 -20.45 -10.16
C ILE A 218 -36.99 -19.64 -11.06
N LEU A 219 -36.49 -19.22 -12.22
CA LEU A 219 -37.24 -18.46 -13.22
C LEU A 219 -36.68 -18.77 -14.60
N SER A 220 -37.56 -18.92 -15.58
CA SER A 220 -37.21 -18.99 -16.99
C SER A 220 -38.17 -18.15 -17.82
N LYS A 221 -37.63 -17.32 -18.72
CA LYS A 221 -38.36 -16.48 -19.68
C LYS A 221 -39.48 -15.65 -19.05
N LYS A 222 -39.10 -14.76 -18.13
CA LYS A 222 -40.03 -13.79 -17.52
C LYS A 222 -39.76 -12.39 -18.03
N THR A 223 -40.74 -11.78 -18.68
CA THR A 223 -40.68 -10.36 -19.05
C THR A 223 -40.71 -9.48 -17.81
N LEU A 224 -39.80 -8.50 -17.75
CA LEU A 224 -39.73 -7.51 -16.68
C LEU A 224 -40.81 -6.43 -16.90
N THR A 225 -41.28 -5.83 -15.81
CA THR A 225 -42.29 -4.77 -15.86
C THR A 225 -41.59 -3.41 -16.00
N PRO A 226 -41.90 -2.60 -17.02
CA PRO A 226 -41.36 -1.24 -17.10
C PRO A 226 -41.77 -0.41 -15.89
N SER A 227 -40.84 0.36 -15.34
CA SER A 227 -41.11 1.24 -14.20
C SER A 227 -42.05 2.38 -14.61
N LYS A 228 -42.94 2.80 -13.69
CA LYS A 228 -43.89 3.89 -13.94
C LYS A 228 -43.23 5.27 -13.88
N THR A 229 -42.07 5.39 -13.26
CA THR A 229 -41.38 6.65 -13.00
C THR A 229 -40.18 6.91 -13.90
N ASP A 230 -39.51 5.85 -14.36
CA ASP A 230 -38.34 5.94 -15.25
C ASP A 230 -38.49 4.90 -16.38
N VAL A 231 -38.68 5.37 -17.61
CA VAL A 231 -38.87 4.52 -18.80
C VAL A 231 -37.66 3.64 -19.13
N THR A 232 -36.49 3.93 -18.55
CA THR A 232 -35.27 3.14 -18.72
C THR A 232 -35.15 2.00 -17.72
N GLN A 233 -36.03 1.94 -16.72
CA GLN A 233 -35.99 0.94 -15.65
C GLN A 233 -37.02 -0.16 -15.87
N HIS A 234 -36.59 -1.38 -15.58
CA HIS A 234 -37.36 -2.59 -15.70
C HIS A 234 -37.26 -3.39 -14.40
N GLU A 235 -38.41 -3.77 -13.86
CA GLU A 235 -38.56 -4.33 -12.53
C GLU A 235 -38.93 -5.81 -12.58
N LEU A 236 -38.33 -6.60 -11.70
CA LEU A 236 -38.66 -8.00 -11.45
C LEU A 236 -38.89 -8.21 -9.94
N ASP A 237 -40.10 -8.62 -9.56
CA ASP A 237 -40.35 -9.13 -8.22
C ASP A 237 -39.77 -10.55 -8.10
N LEU A 238 -38.53 -10.62 -7.63
CA LEU A 238 -37.82 -11.89 -7.48
C LEU A 238 -38.34 -12.65 -6.24
N TYR A 239 -38.74 -11.92 -5.19
CA TYR A 239 -39.18 -12.52 -3.93
C TYR A 239 -40.54 -13.22 -4.07
N GLN A 240 -41.41 -12.80 -4.99
CA GLN A 240 -42.67 -13.46 -5.32
C GLN A 240 -42.50 -14.95 -5.69
N LEU A 241 -41.33 -15.33 -6.21
CA LEU A 241 -41.00 -16.71 -6.57
C LEU A 241 -40.69 -17.59 -5.35
N LYS A 242 -40.67 -17.02 -4.14
CA LYS A 242 -40.23 -17.67 -2.89
C LYS A 242 -38.86 -18.34 -3.04
N PRO A 243 -37.84 -17.58 -3.51
CA PRO A 243 -36.52 -18.13 -3.72
C PRO A 243 -35.90 -18.60 -2.40
N ALA A 244 -35.05 -19.63 -2.46
CA ALA A 244 -34.21 -19.98 -1.33
C ALA A 244 -33.22 -18.83 -1.02
N ILE A 245 -32.75 -18.74 0.23
CA ILE A 245 -31.68 -17.82 0.59
C ILE A 245 -30.41 -18.14 -0.19
N GLY A 246 -29.62 -17.12 -0.53
CA GLY A 246 -28.36 -17.33 -1.24
C GLY A 246 -28.15 -16.37 -2.41
N PHE A 247 -27.19 -16.71 -3.27
CA PHE A 247 -26.78 -15.87 -4.39
C PHE A 247 -27.40 -16.34 -5.70
N TYR A 248 -27.82 -15.39 -6.52
CA TYR A 248 -28.48 -15.64 -7.78
C TYR A 248 -27.79 -14.92 -8.92
N ARG A 249 -27.70 -15.61 -10.06
CA ARG A 249 -27.31 -15.05 -11.35
C ARG A 249 -28.54 -14.97 -12.24
N ILE A 250 -28.84 -13.79 -12.74
CA ILE A 250 -29.97 -13.53 -13.63
C ILE A 250 -29.40 -13.13 -14.98
N VAL A 251 -29.76 -13.87 -16.01
CA VAL A 251 -29.39 -13.61 -17.41
C VAL A 251 -30.55 -12.88 -18.06
N LEU A 252 -30.26 -11.71 -18.62
CA LEU A 252 -31.21 -10.80 -19.21
C LEU A 252 -31.00 -10.70 -20.72
N SER A 253 -32.09 -10.56 -21.45
CA SER A 253 -32.11 -10.18 -22.85
C SER A 253 -33.00 -8.96 -23.05
N ALA A 254 -32.75 -8.22 -24.11
CA ALA A 254 -33.58 -7.09 -24.52
C ALA A 254 -33.87 -7.17 -26.03
N THR A 255 -35.10 -6.87 -26.40
CA THR A 255 -35.54 -6.81 -27.79
C THR A 255 -36.27 -5.50 -28.04
N SER A 256 -36.04 -4.88 -29.21
CA SER A 256 -36.81 -3.72 -29.64
C SER A 256 -37.95 -4.18 -30.55
N ALA A 257 -39.13 -3.56 -30.39
CA ALA A 257 -40.24 -3.76 -31.33
C ALA A 257 -40.03 -3.05 -32.68
N ARG A 258 -38.94 -2.30 -32.85
CA ARG A 258 -38.56 -1.61 -34.08
C ARG A 258 -37.64 -2.48 -34.93
N GLU A 259 -38.10 -2.86 -36.12
CA GLU A 259 -37.32 -3.69 -37.06
C GLU A 259 -36.07 -2.98 -37.62
N ASP A 260 -36.06 -1.65 -37.61
CA ASP A 260 -34.93 -0.84 -38.08
C ASP A 260 -33.80 -0.69 -37.06
N VAL A 261 -34.02 -1.13 -35.81
CA VAL A 261 -33.06 -1.00 -34.72
C VAL A 261 -32.35 -2.33 -34.47
N LYS A 262 -31.08 -2.42 -34.87
CA LYS A 262 -30.20 -3.54 -34.51
C LYS A 262 -29.53 -3.28 -33.17
N LEU A 263 -30.04 -3.90 -32.10
CA LEU A 263 -29.42 -3.79 -30.79
C LEU A 263 -28.11 -4.59 -30.70
N LEU A 264 -27.12 -4.09 -29.97
CA LEU A 264 -25.90 -4.81 -29.59
C LEU A 264 -25.78 -4.86 -28.06
N GLY A 265 -25.25 -5.95 -27.52
CA GLY A 265 -25.17 -6.16 -26.06
C GLY A 265 -26.52 -6.47 -25.42
N ASN A 266 -27.49 -6.93 -26.22
CA ASN A 266 -28.87 -7.17 -25.82
C ASN A 266 -29.17 -8.64 -25.47
N GLN A 267 -28.15 -9.50 -25.47
CA GLN A 267 -28.25 -10.90 -25.06
C GLN A 267 -27.20 -11.19 -24.00
N ASP A 268 -27.47 -12.19 -23.17
CA ASP A 268 -26.55 -12.70 -22.14
C ASP A 268 -26.06 -11.66 -21.11
N ALA A 269 -26.82 -10.59 -20.89
CA ALA A 269 -26.48 -9.59 -19.88
C ALA A 269 -26.70 -10.18 -18.47
N GLU A 270 -25.63 -10.29 -17.68
CA GLU A 270 -25.70 -10.89 -16.34
C GLU A 270 -25.86 -9.85 -15.23
N VAL A 271 -26.81 -10.06 -14.33
CA VAL A 271 -26.88 -9.35 -13.03
C VAL A 271 -26.84 -10.36 -11.88
N LYS A 272 -26.10 -10.02 -10.82
CA LYS A 272 -25.96 -10.84 -9.60
C LYS A 272 -26.70 -10.18 -8.45
N VAL A 273 -27.53 -10.96 -7.76
CA VAL A 273 -28.29 -10.50 -6.59
C VAL A 273 -28.20 -11.56 -5.48
N LYS A 274 -28.55 -11.18 -4.26
CA LYS A 274 -28.59 -12.09 -3.11
C LYS A 274 -29.93 -12.01 -2.40
N VAL A 275 -30.51 -13.15 -2.12
CA VAL A 275 -31.72 -13.28 -1.30
C VAL A 275 -31.24 -13.41 0.14
N ILE A 276 -31.62 -12.44 0.97
CA ILE A 276 -31.19 -12.34 2.36
C ILE A 276 -32.31 -12.73 3.32
N THR A 277 -31.94 -13.14 4.53
CA THR A 277 -32.89 -13.46 5.61
C THR A 277 -32.48 -12.81 6.94
N ARG A 278 -33.40 -12.84 7.90
CA ARG A 278 -33.11 -12.48 9.30
C ARG A 278 -32.83 -13.73 10.11
N MET A 279 -31.69 -13.76 10.78
CA MET A 279 -31.37 -14.85 11.69
C MET A 279 -31.92 -14.62 13.10
N ALA A 280 -32.21 -15.71 13.79
CA ALA A 280 -32.40 -15.76 15.24
C ALA A 280 -31.44 -16.81 15.82
N ILE A 281 -30.91 -16.55 17.02
CA ILE A 281 -30.10 -17.53 17.73
C ILE A 281 -30.96 -18.21 18.80
N LYS A 282 -30.93 -19.55 18.80
CA LYS A 282 -31.65 -20.40 19.75
C LYS A 282 -30.69 -21.35 20.45
N ASN A 283 -31.19 -21.97 21.52
CA ASN A 283 -30.50 -23.05 22.25
C ASN A 283 -29.08 -22.68 22.72
N VAL A 284 -28.86 -21.42 23.11
CA VAL A 284 -27.54 -20.99 23.58
C VAL A 284 -27.26 -21.60 24.94
N GLU A 285 -26.17 -22.35 25.03
CA GLU A 285 -25.71 -23.01 26.25
C GLU A 285 -24.22 -22.75 26.44
N VAL A 286 -23.86 -22.25 27.63
CA VAL A 286 -22.47 -22.06 28.05
C VAL A 286 -22.18 -23.08 29.16
N LEU A 287 -21.15 -23.89 28.98
CA LEU A 287 -20.87 -25.01 29.87
C LEU A 287 -19.38 -25.16 30.20
N ILE A 288 -19.12 -25.65 31.42
CA ILE A 288 -17.80 -26.03 31.91
C ILE A 288 -17.78 -27.55 32.05
N GLN A 289 -16.78 -28.18 31.45
CA GLN A 289 -16.57 -29.64 31.50
C GLN A 289 -15.24 -29.97 32.15
N ASP A 290 -15.19 -31.11 32.85
CA ASP A 290 -13.93 -31.72 33.26
C ASP A 290 -13.15 -32.19 32.02
N ARG A 291 -11.86 -31.89 31.96
CA ARG A 291 -11.02 -32.18 30.79
C ARG A 291 -10.80 -33.67 30.56
N GLU A 292 -10.70 -34.47 31.63
CA GLU A 292 -10.31 -35.89 31.55
C GLU A 292 -11.54 -36.80 31.42
N GLN A 293 -12.58 -36.53 32.20
CA GLN A 293 -13.79 -37.35 32.24
C GLN A 293 -14.87 -36.87 31.26
N GLY A 294 -14.79 -35.62 30.78
CA GLY A 294 -15.81 -35.01 29.90
C GLY A 294 -17.13 -34.68 30.62
N THR A 295 -17.21 -34.89 31.94
CA THR A 295 -18.39 -34.62 32.75
C THR A 295 -18.70 -33.13 32.78
N VAL A 296 -19.96 -32.76 32.55
CA VAL A 296 -20.42 -31.37 32.66
C VAL A 296 -20.48 -30.96 34.13
N LEU A 297 -19.67 -29.97 34.50
CA LEU A 297 -19.59 -29.43 35.86
C LEU A 297 -20.57 -28.28 36.08
N LYS A 298 -20.74 -27.41 35.08
CA LYS A 298 -21.68 -26.29 35.07
C LYS A 298 -22.29 -26.14 33.69
N SER A 299 -23.59 -25.86 33.62
CA SER A 299 -24.30 -25.54 32.37
C SER A 299 -25.29 -24.41 32.62
N HIS A 300 -25.30 -23.44 31.70
CA HIS A 300 -26.22 -22.30 31.73
C HIS A 300 -26.83 -22.09 30.35
N LYS A 301 -28.16 -22.20 30.27
CA LYS A 301 -28.91 -21.81 29.09
C LYS A 301 -29.14 -20.30 29.10
N LEU A 302 -28.88 -19.66 27.97
CA LEU A 302 -28.97 -18.21 27.80
C LEU A 302 -30.04 -17.85 26.78
N VAL A 303 -30.69 -16.71 27.06
CA VAL A 303 -31.59 -16.03 26.13
C VAL A 303 -31.09 -14.59 26.02
N GLN A 304 -30.96 -14.09 24.80
CA GLN A 304 -30.48 -12.74 24.54
C GLN A 304 -31.38 -11.70 25.24
N PRO A 305 -30.83 -10.64 25.87
CA PRO A 305 -29.42 -10.23 25.92
C PRO A 305 -28.68 -10.67 27.21
N ASN A 306 -29.16 -11.69 27.93
CA ASN A 306 -28.59 -12.08 29.22
C ASN A 306 -27.15 -12.60 29.08
N LYS A 307 -26.37 -12.53 30.16
CA LYS A 307 -25.00 -13.07 30.24
C LYS A 307 -24.80 -13.86 31.54
N VAL A 308 -23.77 -14.71 31.58
CA VAL A 308 -23.38 -15.49 32.76
C VAL A 308 -21.97 -15.15 33.25
N THR A 309 -21.69 -15.32 34.54
CA THR A 309 -20.33 -15.21 35.11
C THR A 309 -19.85 -16.57 35.56
N LEU A 310 -18.65 -16.97 35.12
CA LEU A 310 -18.08 -18.29 35.36
C LEU A 310 -16.60 -18.20 35.73
N GLU A 311 -16.06 -19.27 36.28
CA GLU A 311 -14.63 -19.44 36.53
C GLU A 311 -14.23 -20.82 36.03
N ALA A 312 -13.08 -20.91 35.37
CA ALA A 312 -12.55 -22.16 34.84
C ALA A 312 -11.01 -22.20 34.87
N ASP A 313 -10.46 -23.37 35.17
CA ASP A 313 -9.01 -23.60 35.30
C ASP A 313 -8.47 -24.57 34.23
N TYR A 314 -7.17 -24.86 34.29
CA TYR A 314 -6.46 -25.68 33.31
C TYR A 314 -6.84 -27.18 33.32
N HIS A 315 -7.63 -27.63 34.31
CA HIS A 315 -8.23 -28.97 34.33
C HIS A 315 -9.61 -29.03 33.66
N GLN A 316 -10.08 -27.90 33.12
CA GLN A 316 -11.44 -27.77 32.58
C GLN A 316 -11.46 -27.36 31.11
N LYS A 317 -12.62 -27.57 30.49
CA LYS A 317 -12.98 -27.06 29.17
C LYS A 317 -14.11 -26.05 29.29
N PHE A 318 -14.01 -24.96 28.53
CA PHE A 318 -15.09 -24.00 28.34
C PHE A 318 -15.74 -24.25 26.98
N VAL A 319 -17.04 -24.47 26.96
CA VAL A 319 -17.75 -24.85 25.73
C VAL A 319 -18.98 -23.95 25.56
N VAL A 320 -19.23 -23.55 24.31
CA VAL A 320 -20.42 -22.80 23.92
C VAL A 320 -21.14 -23.58 22.83
N LYS A 321 -22.44 -23.77 22.99
CA LYS A 321 -23.32 -24.36 21.97
C LYS A 321 -24.44 -23.40 21.62
N PHE A 322 -24.83 -23.33 20.36
CA PHE A 322 -25.94 -22.51 19.88
C PHE A 322 -26.43 -22.98 18.52
N SER A 323 -27.67 -22.66 18.16
CA SER A 323 -28.22 -22.90 16.81
C SER A 323 -28.57 -21.55 16.18
N ILE A 324 -28.25 -21.40 14.90
CA ILE A 324 -28.67 -20.26 14.08
C ILE A 324 -29.84 -20.73 13.21
N VAL A 325 -30.96 -20.02 13.27
CA VAL A 325 -32.16 -20.36 12.51
C VAL A 325 -32.70 -19.14 11.77
N ASP A 326 -33.43 -19.39 10.69
CA ASP A 326 -34.20 -18.39 9.97
C ASP A 326 -35.39 -17.93 10.82
N SER A 327 -35.54 -16.63 11.01
CA SER A 327 -36.56 -16.07 11.90
C SER A 327 -37.99 -16.32 11.42
N ALA A 328 -38.19 -16.52 10.10
CA ALA A 328 -39.50 -16.71 9.49
C ALA A 328 -39.87 -18.20 9.37
N THR A 329 -38.89 -19.06 9.08
CA THR A 329 -39.15 -20.49 8.77
C THR A 329 -38.68 -21.47 9.84
N ASP A 330 -37.91 -21.00 10.83
CA ASP A 330 -37.27 -21.80 11.88
C ASP A 330 -36.33 -22.91 11.35
N LYS A 331 -35.92 -22.81 10.09
CA LYS A 331 -34.94 -23.72 9.48
C LYS A 331 -33.53 -23.34 9.92
N PHE A 332 -32.69 -24.35 10.14
CA PHE A 332 -31.27 -24.15 10.44
C PHE A 332 -30.58 -23.35 9.33
N LEU A 333 -29.73 -22.41 9.72
CA LEU A 333 -28.94 -21.58 8.82
C LEU A 333 -27.46 -21.87 8.98
N HIS A 334 -26.81 -22.08 7.85
CA HIS A 334 -25.36 -22.11 7.76
C HIS A 334 -24.85 -20.68 7.61
N ALA A 335 -24.12 -20.18 8.61
CA ALA A 335 -23.52 -18.84 8.56
C ALA A 335 -22.03 -18.94 8.19
N HIS A 336 -21.60 -18.08 7.27
CA HIS A 336 -20.21 -18.02 6.81
C HIS A 336 -19.23 -17.63 7.93
N GLN A 337 -19.63 -16.78 8.89
CA GLN A 337 -18.82 -16.38 10.03
C GLN A 337 -19.54 -16.65 11.34
N THR A 338 -18.95 -17.52 12.15
CA THR A 338 -19.38 -17.86 13.51
C THR A 338 -18.16 -17.85 14.43
N PHE A 339 -17.97 -16.75 15.15
CA PHE A 339 -16.78 -16.56 15.98
C PHE A 339 -17.14 -16.44 17.45
N VAL A 340 -16.29 -17.02 18.29
CA VAL A 340 -16.27 -16.76 19.73
C VAL A 340 -15.00 -15.99 20.05
N ARG A 341 -15.18 -14.73 20.46
CA ARG A 341 -14.09 -13.85 20.88
C ARG A 341 -13.95 -13.88 22.39
N LEU A 342 -12.74 -14.05 22.88
CA LEU A 342 -12.37 -13.93 24.28
C LEU A 342 -11.46 -12.72 24.47
N LEU A 343 -11.98 -11.65 25.08
CA LEU A 343 -11.27 -10.39 25.31
C LEU A 343 -10.84 -10.26 26.77
N ASN A 344 -9.53 -10.18 27.02
CA ASN A 344 -9.00 -9.92 28.36
C ASN A 344 -9.32 -8.48 28.78
N GLN A 345 -10.09 -8.31 29.85
CA GLN A 345 -10.56 -6.99 30.30
C GLN A 345 -9.45 -6.05 30.78
N LYS A 346 -8.28 -6.59 31.16
CA LYS A 346 -7.16 -5.78 31.68
C LYS A 346 -6.18 -5.37 30.59
N THR A 347 -5.86 -6.30 29.68
CA THR A 347 -4.82 -6.08 28.66
C THR A 347 -5.37 -5.70 27.29
N ASN A 348 -6.69 -5.82 27.08
CA ASN A 348 -7.36 -5.75 25.77
C ASN A 348 -6.84 -6.77 24.74
N HIS A 349 -6.10 -7.80 25.18
CA HIS A 349 -5.70 -8.90 24.33
C HIS A 349 -6.94 -9.74 23.99
N GLU A 350 -7.23 -9.92 22.70
CA GLU A 350 -8.33 -10.74 22.21
C GLU A 350 -7.81 -12.00 21.51
N VAL A 351 -8.55 -13.10 21.71
CA VAL A 351 -8.35 -14.36 20.99
C VAL A 351 -9.69 -14.73 20.37
N ILE A 352 -9.68 -15.07 19.08
CA ILE A 352 -10.90 -15.38 18.33
C ILE A 352 -10.81 -16.82 17.82
N TYR A 353 -11.84 -17.59 18.11
CA TYR A 353 -12.00 -18.95 17.61
C TYR A 353 -13.22 -19.06 16.71
N VAL A 354 -13.18 -20.00 15.78
CA VAL A 354 -14.33 -20.40 14.99
C VAL A 354 -15.20 -21.36 15.82
N ALA A 355 -16.52 -21.15 15.81
CA ALA A 355 -17.48 -22.14 16.29
C ALA A 355 -17.89 -23.02 15.10
N GLU A 356 -17.64 -24.33 15.22
CA GLU A 356 -17.84 -25.31 14.15
C GLU A 356 -19.20 -26.00 14.28
N GLU A 357 -19.74 -26.50 13.17
CA GLU A 357 -20.99 -27.28 13.19
C GLU A 357 -20.74 -28.71 13.68
N ASP A 358 -21.49 -29.15 14.69
CA ASP A 358 -21.37 -30.49 15.29
C ASP A 358 -22.27 -31.54 14.58
N GLY A 359 -22.72 -31.25 13.35
CA GLY A 359 -23.58 -32.12 12.53
C GLY A 359 -25.04 -32.29 13.00
N GLN A 360 -25.42 -31.68 14.14
CA GLN A 360 -26.77 -31.72 14.73
C GLN A 360 -27.43 -30.34 14.72
N GLU A 361 -27.35 -29.61 13.61
CA GLU A 361 -27.94 -28.25 13.48
C GLU A 361 -27.55 -27.33 14.66
N THR A 362 -26.31 -27.50 15.13
CA THR A 362 -25.77 -26.84 16.32
C THR A 362 -24.32 -26.49 16.04
N TYR A 363 -23.98 -25.24 16.32
CA TYR A 363 -22.61 -24.77 16.39
C TYR A 363 -22.04 -25.03 17.78
N LYS A 364 -20.79 -25.46 17.83
CA LYS A 364 -20.05 -25.76 19.04
C LYS A 364 -18.67 -25.11 18.98
N PHE A 365 -18.34 -24.42 20.05
CA PHE A 365 -16.99 -23.98 20.36
C PHE A 365 -16.51 -24.72 21.60
N ASP A 366 -15.32 -25.33 21.55
CA ASP A 366 -14.70 -26.09 22.66
C ASP A 366 -13.28 -25.58 22.91
N LEU A 367 -13.10 -24.94 24.08
CA LEU A 367 -11.82 -24.44 24.54
C LEU A 367 -11.27 -25.31 25.66
N ASN A 368 -10.26 -26.11 25.34
CA ASN A 368 -9.46 -26.81 26.35
C ASN A 368 -8.42 -25.85 26.96
N ILE A 369 -8.70 -25.37 28.17
CA ILE A 369 -7.90 -24.33 28.84
C ILE A 369 -6.47 -24.83 29.10
N GLY A 370 -6.30 -26.09 29.47
CA GLY A 370 -4.99 -26.69 29.74
C GLY A 370 -4.09 -26.83 28.51
N LEU A 371 -4.67 -26.98 27.30
CA LEU A 371 -3.90 -27.11 26.06
C LEU A 371 -3.73 -25.78 25.31
N LYS A 372 -4.66 -24.85 25.51
CA LYS A 372 -4.78 -23.63 24.70
C LYS A 372 -4.18 -22.38 25.36
N GLY A 373 -3.53 -22.49 26.52
CA GLY A 373 -2.92 -21.36 27.22
C GLY A 373 -1.93 -20.53 26.38
N LYS A 374 -1.23 -21.15 25.42
CA LYS A 374 -0.34 -20.44 24.49
C LYS A 374 -1.07 -19.43 23.60
N ASP A 375 -2.26 -19.76 23.13
CA ASP A 375 -3.07 -18.89 22.25
C ASP A 375 -3.49 -17.60 23.01
N PHE A 376 -3.52 -17.67 24.35
CA PHE A 376 -3.83 -16.55 25.25
C PHE A 376 -2.57 -15.86 25.80
N ASN A 377 -1.38 -16.20 25.30
CA ASN A 377 -0.12 -15.72 25.84
C ASN A 377 0.01 -15.99 27.35
N GLY A 378 -0.57 -17.09 27.87
CA GLY A 378 -0.51 -17.41 29.30
C GLY A 378 -1.22 -16.44 30.25
N LEU A 379 -1.98 -15.47 29.72
CA LEU A 379 -2.55 -14.38 30.50
C LEU A 379 -3.78 -14.84 31.31
N SER A 380 -3.57 -15.35 32.52
CA SER A 380 -4.70 -15.65 33.43
C SER A 380 -5.43 -14.36 33.85
N GLY A 381 -6.77 -14.38 33.88
CA GLY A 381 -7.55 -13.17 34.14
C GLY A 381 -9.04 -13.30 33.82
N ARG A 382 -9.75 -12.17 33.82
CA ARG A 382 -11.17 -12.09 33.41
C ARG A 382 -11.28 -11.80 31.93
N TYR A 383 -12.08 -12.60 31.24
CA TYR A 383 -12.33 -12.53 29.81
C TYR A 383 -13.81 -12.28 29.54
N LEU A 384 -14.11 -11.31 28.67
CA LEU A 384 -15.42 -11.19 28.05
C LEU A 384 -15.50 -12.16 26.89
N VAL A 385 -16.54 -13.00 26.87
CA VAL A 385 -16.80 -13.96 25.80
C VAL A 385 -17.94 -13.43 24.94
N ASP A 386 -17.62 -13.03 23.72
CA ASP A 386 -18.58 -12.53 22.73
C ASP A 386 -18.81 -13.59 21.64
N LEU A 387 -20.09 -13.83 21.32
CA LEU A 387 -20.51 -14.54 20.13
C LEU A 387 -20.75 -13.54 19.00
N ILE A 388 -20.03 -13.72 17.90
CA ILE A 388 -20.11 -12.88 16.71
C ILE A 388 -20.57 -13.76 15.54
N VAL A 389 -21.68 -13.37 14.91
CA VAL A 389 -22.24 -14.10 13.77
C VAL A 389 -22.51 -13.14 12.62
N GLY A 390 -22.03 -13.50 11.43
CA GLY A 390 -22.16 -12.69 10.22
C GLY A 390 -22.17 -13.51 8.95
N ASP A 391 -22.95 -13.07 7.96
CA ASP A 391 -22.97 -13.63 6.62
C ASP A 391 -23.43 -12.54 5.64
N ALA A 392 -22.98 -12.61 4.39
CA ALA A 392 -23.49 -11.78 3.31
C ALA A 392 -24.99 -11.97 3.06
N ILE A 393 -25.57 -13.13 3.40
CA ILE A 393 -27.02 -13.40 3.27
C ILE A 393 -27.85 -13.14 4.54
N ILE A 394 -27.23 -12.65 5.63
CA ILE A 394 -27.92 -12.31 6.88
C ILE A 394 -28.10 -10.79 7.01
N GLU A 395 -29.34 -10.32 7.18
CA GLU A 395 -29.67 -8.89 7.31
C GLU A 395 -29.22 -8.29 8.65
N ASN A 396 -29.28 -9.08 9.72
CA ASN A 396 -29.05 -8.65 11.10
C ASN A 396 -27.82 -9.36 11.72
N PRO A 397 -26.58 -8.92 11.43
CA PRO A 397 -25.39 -9.48 12.07
C PRO A 397 -25.47 -9.31 13.59
N LEU A 398 -24.89 -10.26 14.32
CA LEU A 398 -24.96 -10.30 15.78
C LEU A 398 -23.58 -10.17 16.41
N SER A 399 -23.51 -9.37 17.48
CA SER A 399 -22.46 -9.42 18.48
C SER A 399 -23.11 -9.44 19.86
N TRP A 400 -22.96 -10.54 20.60
CA TRP A 400 -23.58 -10.74 21.91
C TRP A 400 -22.57 -11.28 22.92
N THR A 401 -22.33 -10.52 23.99
CA THR A 401 -21.54 -10.98 25.14
C THR A 401 -22.30 -12.06 25.92
N LEU A 402 -21.84 -13.31 25.79
CA LEU A 402 -22.42 -14.47 26.44
C LEU A 402 -21.99 -14.60 27.90
N ALA A 403 -20.71 -14.33 28.20
CA ALA A 403 -20.17 -14.58 29.53
C ALA A 403 -19.02 -13.65 29.94
N ASP A 404 -18.84 -13.50 31.25
CA ASP A 404 -17.60 -13.03 31.89
C ASP A 404 -16.95 -14.24 32.58
N VAL A 405 -15.81 -14.69 32.05
CA VAL A 405 -15.15 -15.92 32.49
C VAL A 405 -13.79 -15.60 33.07
N LYS A 406 -13.55 -16.00 34.31
CA LYS A 406 -12.22 -15.98 34.91
C LYS A 406 -11.47 -17.24 34.48
N LEU A 407 -10.50 -17.09 33.59
CA LEU A 407 -9.65 -18.17 33.09
C LEU A 407 -8.33 -18.23 33.87
N THR A 408 -7.95 -19.43 34.28
CA THR A 408 -6.66 -19.71 34.94
C THR A 408 -5.91 -20.77 34.13
N PHE A 409 -4.78 -20.37 33.53
CA PHE A 409 -3.91 -21.24 32.74
C PHE A 409 -2.83 -21.90 33.63
N SER A 410 -2.21 -22.98 33.15
CA SER A 410 -1.08 -23.65 33.83
C SER A 410 0.15 -22.73 33.86
N ASP A 411 1.02 -22.90 34.86
CA ASP A 411 2.26 -22.13 35.03
C ASP A 411 3.25 -22.30 33.86
N ASP A 412 3.14 -23.41 33.11
CA ASP A 412 3.92 -23.66 31.89
C ASP A 412 3.59 -22.67 30.75
N ALA A 413 2.41 -22.04 30.79
CA ALA A 413 2.03 -20.98 29.88
C ALA A 413 2.43 -19.64 30.52
N THR A 414 3.73 -19.36 30.55
CA THR A 414 4.25 -18.12 31.12
C THR A 414 3.95 -16.94 30.18
N PRO A 415 3.41 -15.81 30.66
CA PRO A 415 3.21 -14.65 29.82
C PRO A 415 4.49 -14.18 29.16
N PRO A 416 4.48 -13.84 27.86
CA PRO A 416 5.63 -13.22 27.23
C PRO A 416 5.96 -11.96 28.02
N ALA A 417 7.24 -11.74 28.29
CA ALA A 417 7.70 -10.49 28.84
C ALA A 417 7.20 -9.39 27.91
N SER A 418 6.30 -8.53 28.39
CA SER A 418 5.92 -7.34 27.65
C SER A 418 7.23 -6.62 27.31
N ASP A 419 7.46 -6.32 26.03
CA ASP A 419 8.54 -5.42 25.63
C ASP A 419 7.94 -4.01 25.52
N PRO A 420 7.86 -3.24 26.63
CA PRO A 420 7.31 -1.89 26.60
C PRO A 420 8.19 -0.91 25.81
N TYR A 421 9.32 -1.35 25.25
CA TYR A 421 10.38 -0.49 24.73
C TYR A 421 10.42 -0.32 23.21
N LEU A 422 9.46 -0.87 22.44
CA LEU A 422 9.50 -0.70 20.98
C LEU A 422 9.33 0.77 20.55
N TYR A 423 8.56 1.55 21.32
CA TYR A 423 8.28 2.97 21.04
C TYR A 423 8.41 3.90 22.26
N SER A 424 8.95 3.42 23.38
CA SER A 424 9.20 4.26 24.55
C SER A 424 10.68 4.62 24.67
N ALA A 425 10.96 5.80 25.23
CA ALA A 425 12.33 6.21 25.50
C ALA A 425 12.97 5.23 26.49
N LYS A 426 14.08 4.59 26.09
CA LYS A 426 14.87 3.76 26.98
C LYS A 426 15.44 4.62 28.12
N PRO A 427 15.68 4.04 29.31
CA PRO A 427 16.33 4.76 30.40
C PRO A 427 17.65 5.41 29.95
N GLU A 428 17.91 6.63 30.40
CA GLU A 428 19.14 7.36 30.09
C GLU A 428 20.37 6.63 30.67
N ILE A 429 21.38 6.37 29.84
CA ILE A 429 22.65 5.79 30.28
C ILE A 429 23.60 6.92 30.69
N LYS A 430 23.95 6.99 31.98
CA LYS A 430 24.93 7.96 32.49
C LYS A 430 26.32 7.34 32.57
N HIS A 431 27.30 7.94 31.88
CA HIS A 431 28.69 7.49 31.94
C HIS A 431 29.26 7.75 33.35
N MET A 432 29.66 6.67 34.04
CA MET A 432 30.31 6.76 35.35
C MET A 432 31.82 6.86 35.13
N PHE A 433 32.36 8.07 35.29
CA PHE A 433 33.81 8.28 35.28
C PHE A 433 34.45 7.56 36.47
N ARG A 434 35.73 7.18 36.32
CA ARG A 434 36.52 6.67 37.43
C ARG A 434 36.65 7.76 38.49
N GLU A 435 36.43 7.41 39.76
CA GLU A 435 36.67 8.35 40.86
C GLU A 435 38.17 8.74 40.89
N PRO A 436 38.50 10.02 41.07
CA PRO A 436 39.89 10.44 41.22
C PRO A 436 40.48 9.85 42.50
N GLU A 437 41.71 9.39 42.43
CA GLU A 437 42.44 8.87 43.59
C GLU A 437 42.53 9.95 44.70
N LYS A 438 42.27 9.55 45.94
CA LYS A 438 42.36 10.46 47.09
C LYS A 438 43.82 10.84 47.33
N ARG A 439 44.13 12.14 47.20
CA ARG A 439 45.44 12.70 47.57
C ARG A 439 45.57 12.82 49.10
N PRO A 440 46.77 12.63 49.67
CA PRO A 440 46.99 12.84 51.10
C PRO A 440 46.76 14.31 51.49
N PRO A 441 46.41 14.60 52.76
CA PRO A 441 46.27 15.96 53.25
C PRO A 441 47.58 16.77 53.08
N SER A 442 47.46 18.02 52.65
CA SER A 442 48.61 18.91 52.41
C SER A 442 49.47 19.13 53.66
N THR A 443 48.86 19.12 54.84
CA THR A 443 49.54 19.27 56.13
C THR A 443 50.49 18.10 56.40
N VAL A 444 50.07 16.87 56.11
CA VAL A 444 50.92 15.67 56.25
C VAL A 444 52.09 15.75 55.28
N SER A 445 51.83 16.07 54.01
CA SER A 445 52.88 16.23 52.99
C SER A 445 53.90 17.31 53.38
N ALA A 446 53.44 18.48 53.85
CA ALA A 446 54.31 19.59 54.27
C ALA A 446 55.16 19.24 55.49
N PHE A 447 54.59 18.53 56.48
CA PHE A 447 55.33 18.06 57.65
C PHE A 447 56.49 17.14 57.24
N PHE A 448 56.24 16.14 56.38
CA PHE A 448 57.29 15.26 55.89
C PHE A 448 58.31 15.97 54.99
N THR A 449 57.91 16.96 54.19
CA THR A 449 58.87 17.81 53.47
C THR A 449 59.80 18.55 54.42
N GLY A 450 59.28 19.09 55.54
CA GLY A 450 60.09 19.71 56.58
C GLY A 450 61.08 18.72 57.22
N LEU A 451 60.63 17.49 57.52
CA LEU A 451 61.51 16.43 58.02
C LEU A 451 62.64 16.08 57.05
N VAL A 452 62.39 16.09 55.74
CA VAL A 452 63.42 15.83 54.72
C VAL A 452 64.46 16.96 54.64
N LEU A 453 64.07 18.21 54.90
CA LEU A 453 64.99 19.35 54.92
C LEU A 453 65.81 19.44 56.22
N LEU A 454 65.32 18.84 57.31
CA LEU A 454 65.96 18.92 58.64
C LEU A 454 67.41 18.40 58.66
N PRO A 455 67.76 17.24 58.06
CA PRO A 455 69.15 16.78 57.97
C PRO A 455 70.10 17.78 57.30
N VAL A 456 69.64 18.54 56.30
CA VAL A 456 70.45 19.56 55.62
C VAL A 456 70.75 20.71 56.59
N LEU A 457 69.76 21.15 57.37
CA LEU A 457 69.96 22.17 58.39
C LEU A 457 70.92 21.69 59.48
N ILE A 458 70.76 20.44 59.94
CA ILE A 458 71.67 19.82 60.92
C ILE A 458 73.11 19.78 60.37
N LEU A 459 73.30 19.38 59.10
CA LEU A 459 74.62 19.35 58.45
C LEU A 459 75.29 20.73 58.47
N LEU A 460 74.56 21.79 58.12
CA LEU A 460 75.10 23.15 58.11
C LEU A 460 75.49 23.62 59.52
N VAL A 461 74.67 23.33 60.53
CA VAL A 461 75.00 23.65 61.94
C VAL A 461 76.25 22.89 62.38
N LEU A 462 76.35 21.60 62.09
CA LEU A 462 77.51 20.79 62.43
C LEU A 462 78.79 21.29 61.73
N TRP A 463 78.72 21.70 60.46
CA TRP A 463 79.87 22.30 59.77
C TRP A 463 80.37 23.57 60.45
N ILE A 464 79.46 24.43 60.91
CA ILE A 464 79.80 25.64 61.68
C ILE A 464 80.46 25.24 63.02
N MET A 465 79.89 24.26 63.73
CA MET A 465 80.43 23.80 65.02
C MET A 465 81.82 23.17 64.89
N ILE A 466 82.08 22.40 63.81
CA ILE A 466 83.38 21.77 63.54
C ILE A 466 84.41 22.81 63.07
N GLY A 467 83.97 23.98 62.60
CA GLY A 467 84.86 25.03 62.07
C GLY A 467 85.27 24.80 60.60
N VAL A 468 84.42 24.10 59.82
CA VAL A 468 84.63 23.91 58.38
C VAL A 468 84.62 25.28 57.70
N ASN A 469 85.74 25.63 57.07
CA ASN A 469 85.92 26.91 56.40
C ASN A 469 86.43 26.72 54.96
N VAL A 470 86.33 27.79 54.16
CA VAL A 470 86.74 27.81 52.76
C VAL A 470 88.05 28.60 52.56
N SER A 471 88.90 28.69 53.61
CA SER A 471 90.11 29.55 53.63
C SER A 471 91.12 29.21 52.55
N ASN A 472 91.20 27.95 52.12
CA ASN A 472 92.16 27.48 51.12
C ASN A 472 91.60 27.53 49.68
N PHE A 473 90.55 28.31 49.41
CA PHE A 473 90.00 28.42 48.06
C PHE A 473 91.02 29.06 47.11
N PRO A 474 91.47 28.37 46.04
CA PRO A 474 92.39 28.97 45.08
C PRO A 474 91.60 29.98 44.25
N LEU A 475 91.83 31.29 44.46
CA LEU A 475 91.23 32.36 43.67
C LEU A 475 91.86 32.48 42.26
N SER A 476 92.01 31.37 41.56
CA SER A 476 92.45 31.34 40.17
C SER A 476 91.26 31.37 39.22
N LEU A 477 91.47 31.88 38.00
CA LEU A 477 90.42 31.94 36.98
C LEU A 477 89.81 30.56 36.70
N PHE A 478 90.64 29.51 36.63
CA PHE A 478 90.18 28.14 36.38
C PHE A 478 89.37 27.57 37.55
N ALA A 479 89.71 27.89 38.79
CA ALA A 479 88.98 27.43 39.96
C ALA A 479 87.61 28.10 40.08
N LEU A 480 87.55 29.41 39.80
CA LEU A 480 86.29 30.16 39.79
C LEU A 480 85.36 29.65 38.67
N MET A 481 85.88 29.51 37.45
CA MET A 481 85.11 28.99 36.31
C MET A 481 84.63 27.54 36.54
N PHE A 482 85.42 26.72 37.23
CA PHE A 482 85.00 25.36 37.59
C PHE A 482 83.79 25.36 38.54
N HIS A 483 83.81 26.17 39.60
CA HIS A 483 82.69 26.21 40.57
C HIS A 483 81.45 26.90 39.99
N ILE A 484 81.61 27.96 39.18
CA ILE A 484 80.50 28.57 38.44
C ILE A 484 79.91 27.54 37.46
N GLY A 485 80.76 26.78 36.77
CA GLY A 485 80.33 25.71 35.87
C GLY A 485 79.51 24.63 36.58
N ILE A 486 79.97 24.15 37.75
CA ILE A 486 79.20 23.22 38.59
C ILE A 486 77.85 23.83 39.01
N GLY A 487 77.84 25.08 39.48
CA GLY A 487 76.62 25.80 39.84
C GLY A 487 75.63 25.90 38.67
N ALA A 488 76.14 26.23 37.48
CA ALA A 488 75.35 26.31 36.26
C ALA A 488 74.76 24.95 35.84
N ILE A 489 75.49 23.85 36.05
CA ILE A 489 74.97 22.49 35.82
C ILE A 489 73.83 22.18 36.80
N PHE A 490 73.96 22.52 38.09
CA PHE A 490 72.86 22.31 39.05
C PHE A 490 71.63 23.16 38.74
N VAL A 491 71.82 24.42 38.31
CA VAL A 491 70.73 25.28 37.85
C VAL A 491 70.06 24.67 36.61
N LEU A 492 70.84 24.16 35.66
CA LEU A 492 70.32 23.48 34.48
C LEU A 492 69.47 22.25 34.85
N TYR A 493 69.87 21.48 35.86
CA TYR A 493 69.05 20.37 36.36
C TYR A 493 67.76 20.85 37.03
N GLY A 494 67.78 21.97 37.74
CA GLY A 494 66.56 22.63 38.22
C GLY A 494 65.64 23.07 37.08
N LEU A 495 66.20 23.63 36.01
CA LEU A 495 65.43 24.03 34.81
C LEU A 495 64.88 22.82 34.04
N TYR A 496 65.61 21.70 34.02
CA TYR A 496 65.12 20.42 33.48
C TYR A 496 63.90 19.93 34.25
N PHE A 497 63.96 19.95 35.58
CA PHE A 497 62.83 19.55 36.40
C PHE A 497 61.59 20.42 36.19
N LEU A 498 61.78 21.74 35.97
CA LEU A 498 60.69 22.69 35.85
C LEU A 498 60.13 22.82 34.43
N ARG A 499 60.96 22.73 33.38
CA ARG A 499 60.53 23.10 32.01
C ARG A 499 61.27 22.43 30.85
N LEU A 500 62.60 22.25 30.91
CA LEU A 500 63.37 21.82 29.73
C LEU A 500 63.09 20.36 29.40
N ASN A 501 63.07 20.03 28.11
CA ASN A 501 63.06 18.64 27.67
C ASN A 501 64.47 18.03 27.69
N MET A 502 64.55 16.70 27.56
CA MET A 502 65.81 15.96 27.64
C MET A 502 66.86 16.43 26.62
N PHE A 503 66.48 16.71 25.38
CA PHE A 503 67.43 17.09 24.32
C PHE A 503 68.00 18.51 24.52
N GLU A 504 67.17 19.45 24.95
CA GLU A 504 67.60 20.81 25.31
C GLU A 504 68.57 20.77 26.49
N THR A 505 68.22 20.03 27.54
CA THR A 505 69.09 19.85 28.71
C THR A 505 70.42 19.22 28.32
N LEU A 506 70.43 18.17 27.48
CA LEU A 506 71.67 17.56 27.00
C LEU A 506 72.52 18.55 26.18
N LYS A 507 71.91 19.33 25.29
CA LYS A 507 72.62 20.35 24.49
C LYS A 507 73.27 21.40 25.39
N TYR A 508 72.53 21.98 26.33
CA TYR A 508 73.08 22.98 27.25
C TYR A 508 74.11 22.37 28.20
N LEU A 509 73.91 21.12 28.63
CA LEU A 509 74.87 20.39 29.45
C LEU A 509 76.17 20.13 28.69
N SER A 510 76.13 19.81 27.39
CA SER A 510 77.34 19.68 26.57
C SER A 510 78.10 21.01 26.48
N ILE A 511 77.39 22.13 26.28
CA ILE A 511 77.99 23.47 26.17
C ILE A 511 78.64 23.92 27.48
N ILE A 512 77.98 23.70 28.63
CA ILE A 512 78.48 24.12 29.95
C ILE A 512 79.47 23.09 30.50
N GLY A 513 79.22 21.80 30.26
CA GLY A 513 79.98 20.68 30.82
C GLY A 513 81.40 20.60 30.28
N LEU A 514 81.64 20.84 28.99
CA LEU A 514 82.98 20.75 28.41
C LEU A 514 83.96 21.80 28.99
N PRO A 515 83.61 23.11 29.06
CA PRO A 515 84.43 24.10 29.77
C PRO A 515 84.62 23.77 31.26
N THR A 516 83.55 23.32 31.93
CA THR A 516 83.60 22.93 33.35
C THR A 516 84.59 21.79 33.57
N PHE A 517 84.58 20.78 32.69
CA PHE A 517 85.52 19.65 32.73
C PHE A 517 86.98 20.10 32.57
N ILE A 518 87.29 20.93 31.57
CA ILE A 518 88.66 21.42 31.33
C ILE A 518 89.15 22.28 32.50
N CYS A 519 88.31 23.20 33.00
CA CYS A 519 88.63 24.05 34.16
C CYS A 519 88.80 23.22 35.43
N GLY A 520 87.96 22.20 35.63
CA GLY A 520 88.07 21.25 36.74
C GLY A 520 89.36 20.46 36.70
N HIS A 521 89.74 19.93 35.53
CA HIS A 521 90.99 19.19 35.36
C HIS A 521 92.21 20.05 35.72
N ARG A 522 92.28 21.30 35.24
CA ARG A 522 93.38 22.22 35.58
C ARG A 522 93.39 22.57 37.08
N THR A 523 92.22 22.86 37.65
CA THR A 523 92.08 23.19 39.07
C THR A 523 92.56 22.03 39.95
N LEU A 524 92.07 20.82 39.70
CA LEU A 524 92.45 19.60 40.44
C LEU A 524 93.92 19.26 40.24
N SER A 525 94.46 19.38 39.02
CA SER A 525 95.88 19.15 38.76
C SER A 525 96.77 20.15 39.51
N SER A 526 96.36 21.42 39.61
CA SER A 526 97.10 22.43 40.39
C SER A 526 97.08 22.13 41.89
N ILE A 527 95.94 21.66 42.41
CA ILE A 527 95.81 21.27 43.82
C ILE A 527 96.65 20.03 44.11
N ALA A 528 96.66 19.04 43.22
CA ALA A 528 97.48 17.84 43.34
C ALA A 528 98.99 18.17 43.28
N ALA A 529 99.39 19.06 42.37
CA ALA A 529 100.79 19.52 42.28
C ALA A 529 101.25 20.30 43.51
N ARG A 530 100.34 21.00 44.22
CA ARG A 530 100.62 21.67 45.50
C ARG A 530 100.64 20.72 46.71
N ARG A 531 100.08 19.51 46.58
CA ARG A 531 100.04 18.47 47.63
C ARG A 531 101.21 17.49 47.54
N LYS A 532 101.87 17.39 46.39
CA LYS A 532 103.21 16.79 46.26
C LYS A 532 104.24 17.82 46.70
#